data_AF-A0A740GH92-F1
#
_entry.id   AF-A0A740GH92-F1
#
_cell.length_a   1.000
_cell.length_b   1.000
_cell.length_c   1.000
_cell.angle_alpha   90.00
_cell.angle_beta   90.00
_cell.angle_gamma   90.00
#
_symmetry.space_group_name_H-M   'P 1'
#
loop_
_entity.id
_entity.type
_entity.pdbx_description
1 polymer ?
#
loop_
_entity_poly.entity_id
_entity_poly.type
_entity_poly.pdbx_seq_one_letter_code
_entity_poly.pdbx_strand_id
1 'polypeptide(L)'
;GNIISRIEYIMLSHDINAPLLATLLSPWNIRSTVIQDPARLADYLSVDALEHLAECFNLNPDWLNGHENYPIALSGEWPDTAHNFRMLINDSSNTEVIFWHSFPFAGNTKREYCGVILRQEKEINGSVIYPALSLSPTLLNDEKRKWLTEYTTRQNTTMSLRRVTLRPGLAGNLITGQILPVSLFNTSLLPW
;
A
#
# COMPACT_ATOMS: atom_id res chain seq x y z
N GLY A 1 1.04 -18.53 3.39
CA GLY A 1 -0.38 -18.92 3.40
C GLY A 1 -0.75 -19.44 2.04
N ASN A 2 -1.83 -20.20 1.90
CA ASN A 2 -2.36 -20.54 0.58
C ASN A 2 -2.99 -19.30 -0.07
N ILE A 3 -3.34 -19.40 -1.35
CA ILE A 3 -3.95 -18.31 -2.13
C ILE A 3 -5.19 -17.72 -1.44
N ILE A 4 -6.05 -18.56 -0.87
CA ILE A 4 -7.27 -18.12 -0.19
C ILE A 4 -6.96 -17.25 1.02
N SER A 5 -6.03 -17.67 1.88
CA SER A 5 -5.63 -16.87 3.05
C SER A 5 -5.05 -15.52 2.64
N ARG A 6 -4.42 -15.41 1.47
CA ARG A 6 -3.91 -14.14 0.94
C ARG A 6 -5.03 -13.23 0.45
N ILE A 7 -6.03 -13.79 -0.24
CA ILE A 7 -7.25 -13.06 -0.63
C ILE A 7 -8.00 -12.55 0.60
N GLU A 8 -8.22 -13.40 1.61
CA GLU A 8 -8.82 -13.02 2.88
C GLU A 8 -8.04 -11.89 3.56
N TYR A 9 -6.70 -11.97 3.54
CA TYR A 9 -5.85 -10.93 4.10
C TYR A 9 -5.98 -9.58 3.35
N ILE A 10 -6.08 -9.59 2.02
CA ILE A 10 -6.38 -8.39 1.22
C ILE A 10 -7.74 -7.83 1.62
N MET A 11 -8.78 -8.68 1.63
CA MET A 11 -10.14 -8.28 1.97
C MET A 11 -10.21 -7.61 3.35
N LEU A 12 -9.61 -8.23 4.37
CA LEU A 12 -9.58 -7.69 5.73
C LEU A 12 -8.78 -6.38 5.82
N SER A 13 -7.63 -6.30 5.14
CA SER A 13 -6.74 -5.14 5.26
C SER A 13 -7.28 -3.91 4.52
N HIS A 14 -8.02 -4.12 3.44
CA HIS A 14 -8.60 -3.06 2.62
C HIS A 14 -10.08 -2.79 2.93
N ASP A 15 -10.67 -3.49 3.91
CA ASP A 15 -12.10 -3.42 4.27
C ASP A 15 -13.03 -3.72 3.07
N ILE A 16 -12.70 -4.79 2.33
CA ILE A 16 -13.41 -5.20 1.12
C ILE A 16 -14.25 -6.44 1.42
N ASN A 17 -15.52 -6.39 1.00
CA ASN A 17 -16.45 -7.49 1.12
C ASN A 17 -16.52 -8.35 -0.16
N ALA A 18 -17.15 -9.53 -0.07
CA ALA A 18 -17.25 -10.45 -1.19
C ALA A 18 -17.96 -9.87 -2.44
N PRO A 19 -19.05 -9.07 -2.31
CA PRO A 19 -19.64 -8.38 -3.45
C PRO A 19 -18.67 -7.45 -4.19
N LEU A 20 -17.92 -6.62 -3.44
CA LEU A 20 -16.96 -5.71 -4.03
C LEU A 20 -15.81 -6.46 -4.72
N LEU A 21 -15.27 -7.50 -4.08
CA LEU A 21 -14.26 -8.36 -4.70
C LEU A 21 -14.79 -9.05 -5.97
N ALA A 22 -16.07 -9.44 -6.00
CA ALA A 22 -16.71 -9.98 -7.20
C ALA A 22 -16.75 -8.95 -8.34
N THR A 23 -17.01 -7.68 -8.04
CA THR A 23 -17.00 -6.61 -9.04
C THR A 23 -15.60 -6.40 -9.62
N LEU A 24 -14.56 -6.41 -8.78
CA LEU A 24 -13.17 -6.33 -9.22
C LEU A 24 -12.82 -7.50 -10.16
N LEU A 25 -13.31 -8.70 -9.85
CA LEU A 25 -13.08 -9.92 -10.63
C LEU A 25 -14.15 -10.21 -11.70
N SER A 26 -15.04 -9.24 -11.99
CA SER A 26 -16.13 -9.43 -12.95
C SER A 26 -15.69 -9.84 -14.37
N PRO A 27 -14.51 -9.44 -14.90
CA PRO A 27 -14.03 -9.92 -16.20
C PRO A 27 -13.86 -11.45 -16.28
N TRP A 28 -13.64 -12.12 -15.15
CA TRP A 28 -13.49 -13.58 -15.05
C TRP A 28 -14.78 -14.30 -14.65
N ASN A 29 -15.93 -13.60 -14.61
CA ASN A 29 -17.23 -14.15 -14.21
C ASN A 29 -17.26 -14.76 -12.79
N ILE A 30 -16.36 -14.31 -11.90
CA ILE A 30 -16.32 -14.77 -10.51
C ILE A 30 -17.41 -14.04 -9.71
N ARG A 31 -18.40 -14.80 -9.25
CA ARG A 31 -19.56 -14.26 -8.51
C ARG A 31 -19.27 -14.18 -7.01
N SER A 32 -19.96 -13.29 -6.31
CA SER A 32 -19.88 -13.16 -4.84
C SER A 32 -20.08 -14.50 -4.11
N THR A 33 -20.98 -15.35 -4.60
CA THR A 33 -21.22 -16.69 -4.03
C THR A 33 -20.05 -17.66 -4.17
N VAL A 34 -19.18 -17.46 -5.18
CA VAL A 34 -17.94 -18.22 -5.33
C VAL A 34 -16.89 -17.71 -4.33
N ILE A 35 -16.81 -16.39 -4.13
CA ILE A 35 -15.88 -15.78 -3.16
C ILE A 35 -16.19 -16.18 -1.71
N GLN A 36 -17.48 -16.35 -1.38
CA GLN A 36 -17.91 -16.81 -0.06
C GLN A 36 -17.62 -18.30 0.20
N ASP A 37 -17.19 -19.06 -0.82
CA ASP A 37 -16.82 -20.46 -0.72
C ASP A 37 -15.31 -20.64 -0.99
N PRO A 38 -14.47 -20.70 0.07
CA PRO A 38 -13.03 -20.88 -0.02
C PRO A 38 -12.57 -22.01 -0.94
N ALA A 39 -13.28 -23.14 -0.93
CA ALA A 39 -12.90 -24.31 -1.71
C ALA A 39 -13.12 -24.05 -3.21
N ARG A 40 -14.23 -23.41 -3.56
CA ARG A 40 -14.55 -23.07 -4.95
C ARG A 40 -13.72 -21.91 -5.46
N LEU A 41 -13.42 -20.92 -4.63
CA LEU A 41 -12.66 -19.75 -5.05
C LEU A 41 -11.31 -20.12 -5.66
N ALA A 42 -10.60 -21.10 -5.07
CA ALA A 42 -9.29 -21.54 -5.54
C ALA A 42 -9.34 -22.05 -6.99
N ASP A 43 -10.41 -22.75 -7.37
CA ASP A 43 -10.56 -23.34 -8.71
C ASP A 43 -10.89 -22.30 -9.80
N TYR A 44 -11.39 -21.12 -9.40
CA TYR A 44 -11.81 -20.06 -10.32
C TYR A 44 -10.74 -18.97 -10.52
N LEU A 45 -9.74 -18.89 -9.64
CA LEU A 45 -8.68 -17.89 -9.72
C LEU A 45 -7.63 -18.31 -10.75
N SER A 46 -7.74 -17.77 -11.96
CA SER A 46 -6.69 -17.87 -12.97
C SER A 46 -5.50 -16.96 -12.62
N VAL A 47 -4.34 -17.23 -13.25
CA VAL A 47 -3.14 -16.38 -13.12
C VAL A 47 -3.46 -14.94 -13.49
N ASP A 48 -4.11 -14.71 -14.63
CA ASP A 48 -4.51 -13.37 -15.09
C ASP A 48 -5.42 -12.64 -14.07
N ALA A 49 -6.32 -13.35 -13.40
CA ALA A 49 -7.19 -12.77 -12.38
C ALA A 49 -6.39 -12.33 -11.14
N LEU A 50 -5.35 -13.07 -10.80
CA LEU A 50 -4.47 -12.79 -9.68
C LEU A 50 -3.53 -11.63 -9.99
N GLU A 51 -2.98 -11.57 -11.20
CA GLU A 51 -2.18 -10.42 -11.66
C GLU A 51 -3.01 -9.14 -11.64
N HIS A 52 -4.24 -9.18 -12.16
CA HIS A 52 -5.15 -8.04 -12.09
C HIS A 52 -5.43 -7.61 -10.64
N LEU A 53 -5.66 -8.55 -9.74
CA LEU A 53 -5.89 -8.23 -8.33
C LEU A 53 -4.65 -7.62 -7.68
N ALA A 54 -3.46 -8.11 -8.02
CA ALA A 54 -2.21 -7.54 -7.54
C ALA A 54 -2.04 -6.08 -8.01
N GLU A 55 -2.37 -5.78 -9.27
CA GLU A 55 -2.38 -4.41 -9.81
C GLU A 55 -3.44 -3.51 -9.17
N CYS A 56 -4.60 -4.06 -8.80
CA CYS A 56 -5.63 -3.30 -8.09
C CYS A 56 -5.10 -2.77 -6.76
N PHE A 57 -4.27 -3.55 -6.07
CA PHE A 57 -3.82 -3.28 -4.71
C PHE A 57 -2.34 -2.92 -4.56
N ASN A 58 -1.61 -2.74 -5.66
CA ASN A 58 -0.17 -2.48 -5.69
C ASN A 58 0.66 -3.57 -4.96
N LEU A 59 0.31 -4.84 -5.19
CA LEU A 59 0.93 -6.01 -4.56
C LEU A 59 1.92 -6.70 -5.49
N ASN A 60 2.75 -7.56 -4.91
CA ASN A 60 3.56 -8.49 -5.70
C ASN A 60 2.67 -9.63 -6.26
N PRO A 61 2.55 -9.79 -7.59
CA PRO A 61 1.78 -10.89 -8.18
C PRO A 61 2.34 -12.27 -7.79
N ASP A 62 3.67 -12.40 -7.64
CA ASP A 62 4.31 -13.65 -7.21
C ASP A 62 3.94 -14.05 -5.79
N TRP A 63 3.70 -13.04 -4.93
CA TRP A 63 3.15 -13.32 -3.60
C TRP A 63 1.74 -13.84 -3.73
N LEU A 64 0.87 -13.24 -4.53
CA LEU A 64 -0.50 -13.72 -4.63
C LEU A 64 -0.56 -15.17 -5.17
N ASN A 65 0.31 -15.48 -6.13
CA ASN A 65 0.40 -16.79 -6.79
C ASN A 65 1.02 -17.92 -5.97
N GLY A 66 1.75 -17.66 -4.87
CA GLY A 66 2.43 -18.75 -4.13
C GLY A 66 3.93 -18.64 -4.06
N HIS A 67 4.54 -18.00 -5.05
CA HIS A 67 5.98 -18.04 -5.30
C HIS A 67 6.78 -17.25 -4.28
N GLU A 68 6.23 -16.14 -3.79
CA GLU A 68 6.89 -15.26 -2.83
C GLU A 68 6.19 -15.22 -1.47
N ASN A 69 6.98 -14.94 -0.43
CA ASN A 69 6.48 -14.90 0.95
C ASN A 69 5.97 -13.52 1.38
N TYR A 70 6.32 -12.46 0.66
CA TYR A 70 6.06 -11.08 1.06
C TYR A 70 5.13 -10.33 0.09
N PRO A 71 4.04 -9.70 0.60
CA PRO A 71 2.97 -9.13 -0.22
C PRO A 71 3.35 -7.96 -1.11
N ILE A 72 4.43 -7.25 -0.80
CA ILE A 72 4.75 -5.98 -1.47
C ILE A 72 6.05 -6.10 -2.25
N ALA A 73 5.96 -5.83 -3.55
CA ALA A 73 7.06 -5.25 -4.29
C ALA A 73 6.91 -3.74 -4.11
N LEU A 74 7.94 -3.05 -3.61
CA LEU A 74 7.93 -1.59 -3.45
C LEU A 74 7.49 -0.96 -4.78
N SER A 75 6.34 -0.29 -4.79
CA SER A 75 5.54 -0.08 -6.01
C SER A 75 5.65 1.32 -6.59
N GLY A 76 6.39 2.22 -5.95
CA GLY A 76 6.66 3.56 -6.48
C GLY A 76 8.07 4.03 -6.22
N GLU A 77 8.69 4.64 -7.22
CA GLU A 77 10.00 5.27 -7.05
C GLU A 77 9.87 6.67 -6.47
N TRP A 78 10.92 7.13 -5.78
CA TRP A 78 10.95 8.52 -5.37
C TRP A 78 11.07 9.43 -6.58
N PRO A 79 10.30 10.53 -6.64
CA PRO A 79 10.49 11.52 -7.67
C PRO A 79 11.88 12.16 -7.61
N ASP A 80 12.45 12.44 -8.79
CA ASP A 80 13.78 13.06 -8.95
C ASP A 80 13.82 14.52 -8.50
N THR A 81 12.67 15.21 -8.50
CA THR A 81 12.60 16.64 -8.20
C THR A 81 11.52 16.97 -7.18
N ALA A 82 11.73 18.08 -6.45
CA ALA A 82 10.74 18.63 -5.53
C ALA A 82 9.42 19.03 -6.22
N HIS A 83 9.46 19.35 -7.53
CA HIS A 83 8.25 19.66 -8.29
C HIS A 83 7.43 18.40 -8.56
N ASN A 84 8.08 17.32 -9.02
CA ASN A 84 7.40 16.05 -9.28
C ASN A 84 6.91 15.40 -7.98
N PHE A 85 7.69 15.52 -6.90
CA PHE A 85 7.23 15.16 -5.56
C PHE A 85 5.95 15.92 -5.21
N ARG A 86 5.93 17.23 -5.49
CA ARG A 86 4.75 18.03 -5.20
C ARG A 86 3.52 17.62 -5.99
N MET A 87 3.70 17.33 -7.28
CA MET A 87 2.61 16.82 -8.12
C MET A 87 2.10 15.47 -7.62
N LEU A 88 3.01 14.55 -7.28
CA LEU A 88 2.65 13.23 -6.77
C LEU A 88 1.81 13.31 -5.50
N ILE A 89 2.19 14.15 -4.53
CA ILE A 89 1.44 14.29 -3.27
C ILE A 89 0.08 14.95 -3.48
N ASN A 90 -0.01 15.93 -4.37
CA ASN A 90 -1.24 16.67 -4.64
C ASN A 90 -2.14 16.03 -5.71
N ASP A 91 -1.82 14.82 -6.16
CA ASP A 91 -2.68 14.09 -7.09
C ASP A 91 -4.08 13.94 -6.49
N SER A 92 -5.12 14.24 -7.29
CA SER A 92 -6.50 14.22 -6.82
C SER A 92 -7.00 12.83 -6.42
N SER A 93 -6.33 11.77 -6.87
CA SER A 93 -6.62 10.41 -6.43
C SER A 93 -6.18 10.16 -4.99
N ASN A 94 -5.22 10.93 -4.45
CA ASN A 94 -4.76 10.72 -3.09
C ASN A 94 -5.81 11.21 -2.07
N THR A 95 -6.29 10.31 -1.24
CA THR A 95 -7.25 10.61 -0.17
C THR A 95 -6.57 10.82 1.18
N GLU A 96 -5.49 10.08 1.42
CA GLU A 96 -4.66 10.21 2.60
C GLU A 96 -3.18 9.99 2.28
N VAL A 97 -2.30 10.71 2.97
CA VAL A 97 -0.85 10.59 2.81
C VAL A 97 -0.17 10.42 4.17
N ILE A 98 0.71 9.42 4.27
CA ILE A 98 1.59 9.22 5.42
C ILE A 98 3.03 9.45 4.99
N PHE A 99 3.66 10.44 5.61
CA PHE A 99 5.11 10.60 5.61
C PHE A 99 5.66 9.96 6.87
N TRP A 100 6.60 9.04 6.71
CA TRP A 100 7.20 8.36 7.84
C TRP A 100 8.71 8.45 7.84
N HIS A 101 9.29 8.38 9.03
CA HIS A 101 10.71 8.14 9.23
C HIS A 101 10.94 7.12 10.36
N SER A 102 12.10 6.47 10.36
CA SER A 102 12.50 5.52 11.41
C SER A 102 14.00 5.20 11.36
N PHE A 103 14.49 4.54 12.40
CA PHE A 103 15.81 3.90 12.45
C PHE A 103 15.61 2.37 12.49
N PRO A 104 15.25 1.73 11.36
CA PRO A 104 14.84 0.32 11.31
C PRO A 104 15.97 -0.65 11.66
N PHE A 105 17.23 -0.25 11.41
CA PHE A 105 18.41 -1.10 11.61
C PHE A 105 19.24 -0.63 12.81
N ALA A 106 19.76 -1.59 13.58
CA ALA A 106 20.63 -1.34 14.73
C ALA A 106 22.13 -1.34 14.34
N GLY A 107 23.01 -0.99 15.29
CA GLY A 107 24.46 -1.09 15.12
C GLY A 107 25.07 -0.07 14.15
N ASN A 108 26.16 -0.44 13.48
CA ASN A 108 26.91 0.45 12.57
C ASN A 108 26.12 0.83 11.30
N THR A 109 25.01 0.16 11.03
CA THR A 109 24.06 0.46 9.95
C THR A 109 22.90 1.34 10.42
N LYS A 110 22.94 1.87 11.66
CA LYS A 110 21.93 2.80 12.17
C LYS A 110 21.91 4.06 11.32
N ARG A 111 20.95 4.11 10.41
CA ARG A 111 20.64 5.25 9.57
C ARG A 111 19.16 5.55 9.66
N GLU A 112 18.82 6.81 9.48
CA GLU A 112 17.44 7.24 9.40
C GLU A 112 16.93 6.97 7.99
N TYR A 113 15.83 6.25 7.90
CA TYR A 113 15.10 6.02 6.65
C TYR A 113 13.79 6.78 6.69
N CYS A 114 13.33 7.18 5.51
CA CYS A 114 12.01 7.76 5.32
C CYS A 114 11.28 7.12 4.15
N GLY A 115 9.97 7.26 4.15
CA GLY A 115 9.11 6.82 3.06
C GLY A 115 7.82 7.61 3.01
N VAL A 116 7.09 7.37 1.93
CA VAL A 116 5.78 7.96 1.67
C VAL A 116 4.82 6.85 1.32
N ILE A 117 3.63 6.91 1.90
CA ILE A 117 2.53 6.01 1.59
C ILE A 117 1.33 6.86 1.20
N LEU A 118 0.76 6.56 0.04
CA LEU A 118 -0.38 7.25 -0.55
C LEU A 118 -1.56 6.29 -0.53
N ARG A 119 -2.68 6.68 0.08
CA ARG A 119 -3.96 5.99 -0.09
C ARG A 119 -4.66 6.63 -1.28
N GLN A 120 -4.95 5.82 -2.30
CA GLN A 120 -5.44 6.32 -3.59
C GLN A 120 -6.84 5.82 -3.85
N GLU A 121 -7.75 6.71 -4.23
CA GLU A 121 -9.04 6.35 -4.80
C GLU A 121 -8.84 5.78 -6.21
N LYS A 122 -9.32 4.56 -6.44
CA LYS A 122 -9.24 3.89 -7.74
C LYS A 122 -10.60 3.31 -8.10
N GLU A 123 -11.14 3.74 -9.24
CA GLU A 123 -12.37 3.19 -9.80
C GLU A 123 -12.06 2.00 -10.71
N ILE A 124 -12.68 0.85 -10.44
CA ILE A 124 -12.49 -0.41 -11.16
C ILE A 124 -13.87 -1.04 -11.36
N ASN A 125 -14.24 -1.28 -12.61
CA ASN A 125 -15.52 -1.89 -12.99
C ASN A 125 -16.73 -1.17 -12.35
N GLY A 126 -16.68 0.17 -12.24
CA GLY A 126 -17.73 0.99 -11.63
C GLY A 126 -17.80 0.92 -10.09
N SER A 127 -16.83 0.28 -9.44
CA SER A 127 -16.67 0.29 -7.98
C SER A 127 -15.41 1.01 -7.56
N VAL A 128 -15.44 1.65 -6.40
CA VAL A 128 -14.31 2.41 -5.87
C VAL A 128 -13.60 1.59 -4.79
N ILE A 129 -12.27 1.53 -4.87
CA ILE A 129 -11.39 0.97 -3.84
C ILE A 129 -10.33 1.99 -3.42
N TYR A 130 -9.69 1.74 -2.28
CA TYR A 130 -8.66 2.62 -1.72
C TYR A 130 -7.34 1.88 -1.43
N PRO A 131 -6.64 1.39 -2.47
CA PRO A 131 -5.32 0.77 -2.31
C PRO A 131 -4.29 1.75 -1.75
N ALA A 132 -3.21 1.20 -1.21
CA ALA A 132 -2.09 1.98 -0.70
C ALA A 132 -0.86 1.77 -1.59
N LEU A 133 -0.33 2.86 -2.14
CA LEU A 133 0.95 2.89 -2.85
C LEU A 133 2.05 3.27 -1.85
N SER A 134 3.09 2.45 -1.74
CA SER A 134 4.26 2.76 -0.90
C SER A 134 5.45 3.05 -1.79
N LEU A 135 6.03 4.24 -1.64
CA LEU A 135 7.28 4.54 -2.32
C LEU A 135 8.43 3.75 -1.68
N SER A 136 9.41 3.37 -2.51
CA SER A 136 10.64 2.69 -2.12
C SER A 136 11.33 3.48 -0.99
N PRO A 137 11.55 2.91 0.20
CA PRO A 137 12.12 3.65 1.32
C PRO A 137 13.55 4.10 1.00
N THR A 138 13.89 5.34 1.38
CA THR A 138 15.21 5.92 1.11
C THR A 138 15.84 6.44 2.40
N LEU A 139 17.16 6.63 2.37
CA LEU A 139 17.86 7.30 3.45
C LEU A 139 17.36 8.74 3.57
N LEU A 140 17.02 9.15 4.79
CA LEU A 140 16.65 10.53 5.04
C LEU A 140 17.90 11.41 4.93
N ASN A 141 17.87 12.33 3.96
CA ASN A 141 18.86 13.39 3.79
C ASN A 141 18.19 14.77 3.95
N ASP A 142 18.99 15.84 3.92
CA ASP A 142 18.49 17.20 4.12
C ASP A 142 17.46 17.63 3.06
N GLU A 143 17.63 17.17 1.82
CA GLU A 143 16.71 17.46 0.71
C GLU A 143 15.34 16.81 0.94
N LYS A 144 15.29 15.51 1.19
CA LYS A 144 14.04 14.79 1.46
C LYS A 144 13.39 15.31 2.75
N ARG A 145 14.18 15.63 3.78
CA ARG A 145 13.68 16.26 5.01
C ARG A 145 12.98 17.60 4.71
N LYS A 146 13.57 18.42 3.84
CA LYS A 146 12.96 19.67 3.39
C LYS A 146 11.64 19.42 2.67
N TRP A 147 11.61 18.50 1.71
CA TRP A 147 10.38 18.18 0.95
C TRP A 147 9.23 17.75 1.86
N LEU A 148 9.51 16.87 2.83
CA LEU A 148 8.52 16.34 3.77
C LEU A 148 8.02 17.41 4.75
N THR A 149 8.87 18.37 5.13
CA THR A 149 8.51 19.44 6.08
C THR A 149 7.72 20.58 5.42
N GLU A 150 8.04 20.92 4.17
CA GLU A 150 7.34 21.97 3.41
C GLU A 150 5.85 21.64 3.18
N TYR A 151 5.50 20.36 3.09
CA TYR A 151 4.12 19.91 2.88
C TYR A 151 3.24 20.02 4.12
N THR A 152 3.80 19.81 5.31
CA THR A 152 3.04 19.85 6.57
C THR A 152 2.64 21.27 7.00
N THR A 153 3.27 22.30 6.46
CA THR A 153 3.10 23.70 6.91
C THR A 153 2.10 24.51 6.06
N ARG A 154 1.63 23.98 4.92
CA ARG A 154 0.67 24.66 4.02
C ARG A 154 -0.64 23.87 3.95
N GLN A 155 -1.42 23.88 5.02
CA GLN A 155 -2.73 23.23 5.04
C GLN A 155 -3.78 24.08 4.30
N ASN A 156 -4.12 23.68 3.08
CA ASN A 156 -5.33 24.08 2.36
C ASN A 156 -5.75 22.92 1.42
N THR A 157 -5.81 21.71 1.96
CA THR A 157 -6.15 20.51 1.18
C THR A 157 -7.20 19.69 1.91
N THR A 158 -8.20 19.25 1.16
CA THR A 158 -9.25 18.30 1.57
C THR A 158 -8.72 16.90 1.92
N MET A 159 -7.45 16.63 1.58
CA MET A 159 -6.72 15.38 1.82
C MET A 159 -6.09 15.34 3.23
N SER A 160 -6.18 14.20 3.92
CA SER A 160 -5.54 13.98 5.22
C SER A 160 -4.03 13.73 5.04
N LEU A 161 -3.20 14.47 5.77
CA LEU A 161 -1.74 14.32 5.70
C LEU A 161 -1.18 14.10 7.11
N ARG A 162 -0.46 13.00 7.31
CA ARG A 162 0.15 12.61 8.58
C ARG A 162 1.66 12.51 8.47
N ARG A 163 2.35 13.05 9.47
CA ARG A 163 3.80 12.92 9.64
C ARG A 163 4.08 12.09 10.88
N VAL A 164 4.72 10.95 10.73
CA VAL A 164 4.78 9.92 11.78
C VAL A 164 6.17 9.30 11.96
N THR A 165 6.46 8.90 13.19
CA THR A 165 7.62 8.07 13.53
C THR A 165 7.17 6.61 13.59
N LEU A 166 7.74 5.74 12.75
CA LEU A 166 7.50 4.30 12.86
C LEU A 166 8.45 3.68 13.89
N ARG A 167 7.93 2.74 14.69
CA ARG A 167 8.79 1.89 15.53
C ARG A 167 9.73 1.07 14.61
N PRO A 168 10.99 0.83 15.00
CA PRO A 168 11.98 0.16 14.14
C PRO A 168 11.51 -1.16 13.52
N GLY A 169 10.86 -2.03 14.30
CA GLY A 169 10.34 -3.30 13.78
C GLY A 169 9.24 -3.12 12.72
N LEU A 170 8.35 -2.14 12.92
CA LEU A 170 7.28 -1.84 11.96
C LEU A 170 7.84 -1.26 10.66
N ALA A 171 8.83 -0.35 10.77
CA ALA A 171 9.54 0.19 9.61
C ALA A 171 10.33 -0.90 8.88
N GLY A 172 11.00 -1.79 9.61
CA GLY A 172 11.70 -2.95 9.04
C GLY A 172 10.76 -3.82 8.22
N ASN A 173 9.61 -4.20 8.80
CA ASN A 173 8.61 -5.00 8.11
C ASN A 173 8.08 -4.31 6.84
N LEU A 174 7.83 -3.00 6.90
CA LEU A 174 7.40 -2.22 5.73
C LEU A 174 8.47 -2.22 4.63
N ILE A 175 9.73 -1.97 4.99
CA ILE A 175 10.87 -1.93 4.06
C ILE A 175 11.07 -3.29 3.38
N THR A 176 10.92 -4.38 4.12
CA THR A 176 11.05 -5.75 3.59
C THR A 176 9.77 -6.26 2.90
N GLY A 177 8.74 -5.42 2.79
CA GLY A 177 7.46 -5.77 2.15
C GLY A 177 6.63 -6.80 2.91
N GLN A 178 6.90 -7.04 4.19
CA GLN A 178 6.22 -8.04 5.04
C GLN A 178 4.80 -7.66 5.44
N ILE A 179 4.48 -6.37 5.40
CA ILE A 179 3.16 -5.84 5.77
C ILE A 179 2.57 -5.04 4.62
N LEU A 180 1.25 -5.01 4.54
CA LEU A 180 0.54 -4.15 3.60
C LEU A 180 0.59 -2.69 4.09
N PRO A 181 0.98 -1.72 3.25
CA PRO A 181 1.05 -0.30 3.63
C PRO A 181 -0.30 0.26 4.09
N VAL A 182 -1.41 -0.29 3.57
CA VAL A 182 -2.78 0.12 3.95
C VAL A 182 -3.03 -0.04 5.46
N SER A 183 -2.39 -1.02 6.11
CA SER A 183 -2.55 -1.28 7.54
C SER A 183 -2.09 -0.10 8.42
N LEU A 184 -1.16 0.73 7.92
CA LEU A 184 -0.66 1.89 8.64
C LEU A 184 -1.69 3.03 8.73
N PHE A 185 -2.68 3.06 7.84
CA PHE A 185 -3.73 4.07 7.91
C PHE A 185 -4.66 3.88 9.10
N ASN A 186 -4.89 2.62 9.48
CA ASN A 186 -5.77 2.22 10.58
C ASN A 186 -5.02 2.01 11.91
N THR A 187 -3.70 2.22 11.93
CA THR A 187 -2.86 2.03 13.12
C THR A 187 -2.60 3.36 13.81
N SER A 188 -2.63 3.38 15.15
CA SER A 188 -2.16 4.52 15.93
C SER A 188 -0.64 4.63 15.85
N LEU A 189 -0.14 5.64 15.12
CA LEU A 189 1.29 5.89 14.92
C LEU A 189 1.79 7.04 15.79
N LEU A 190 3.10 7.06 16.06
CA LEU A 190 3.72 8.14 16.83
C LEU A 190 3.86 9.39 15.96
N PRO A 191 3.67 10.60 16.49
CA PRO A 191 3.97 11.82 15.75
C PRO A 191 5.47 11.90 15.40
N TRP A 192 5.79 12.54 14.28
CA TRP A 192 7.15 12.92 13.88
C TRP A 192 7.40 14.38 14.23
#